data_AF-A0AB40B8R8-F1
#
_entry.id   AF-A0AB40B8R8-F1
#
_cell.length_a   1.000
_cell.length_b   1.000
_cell.length_c   1.000
_cell.angle_alpha   90.00
_cell.angle_beta   90.00
_cell.angle_gamma   90.00
#
_symmetry.space_group_name_H-M   'P 1'
#
loop_
_entity.id
_entity.type
_entity.pdbx_description
1 polymer ?
#
loop_
_entity_poly.entity_id
_entity_poly.type
_entity_poly.pdbx_seq_one_letter_code
_entity_poly.pdbx_strand_id
1 'polypeptide(L)'
;MINVLTAVTHLSALGQGKWVHAYIGRNGIELDEKLGSALINMYSKCGCIEGAVYAFDVVTIRKSCDTWNAMICGFTANGDSLRALELFSVMEKTSGLVPNHITFSCVLNACSHGGLVDEGMRLFEKMSSVYGIEPDITHYGCMVDLFQPSGFV
;
A
#
# COMPACT_ATOMS: atom_id res chain seq x y z
N MET A 1 -0.99 -19.03 -9.14
CA MET A 1 -1.98 -18.10 -8.55
C MET A 1 -1.52 -16.65 -8.62
N ILE A 2 -0.32 -16.31 -8.15
CA ILE A 2 0.21 -14.93 -8.23
C ILE A 2 0.19 -14.38 -9.67
N ASN A 3 0.71 -15.12 -10.66
CA ASN A 3 0.69 -14.66 -12.07
C ASN A 3 -0.73 -14.42 -12.62
N VAL A 4 -1.72 -15.18 -12.15
CA VAL A 4 -3.13 -15.00 -12.52
C VAL A 4 -3.67 -13.72 -11.89
N LEU A 5 -3.36 -13.46 -10.62
CA LEU A 5 -3.71 -12.22 -9.95
C LEU A 5 -3.05 -11.02 -10.63
N THR A 6 -1.76 -11.12 -11.00
CA THR A 6 -1.06 -10.08 -11.77
C THR A 6 -1.76 -9.80 -13.10
N ALA A 7 -2.11 -10.83 -13.88
CA ALA A 7 -2.85 -10.65 -15.12
C ALA A 7 -4.22 -9.99 -14.91
N VAL A 8 -4.95 -10.40 -13.85
CA VAL A 8 -6.22 -9.77 -13.46
C VAL A 8 -6.04 -8.29 -13.12
N THR A 9 -4.96 -7.92 -12.43
CA THR A 9 -4.68 -6.51 -12.10
C THR A 9 -4.49 -5.67 -13.36
N HIS A 10 -3.77 -6.18 -14.36
CA HIS A 10 -3.54 -5.48 -15.63
C HIS A 10 -4.80 -5.31 -16.46
N LEU A 11 -5.74 -6.26 -16.35
CA LEU A 11 -7.00 -6.25 -17.07
C LEU A 11 -8.13 -5.55 -16.30
N SER A 12 -7.85 -5.05 -15.09
CA SER A 12 -8.87 -4.51 -14.15
C SER A 12 -10.08 -5.44 -13.97
N ALA A 13 -9.81 -6.76 -14.00
CA ALA A 13 -10.82 -7.79 -14.17
C ALA A 13 -11.35 -8.28 -12.80
N LEU A 14 -12.03 -7.39 -12.06
CA LEU A 14 -12.45 -7.64 -10.67
C LEU A 14 -13.25 -8.93 -10.48
N GLY A 15 -14.10 -9.30 -11.44
CA GLY A 15 -14.89 -10.54 -11.38
C GLY A 15 -14.01 -11.79 -11.28
N GLN A 16 -12.98 -11.85 -12.12
CA GLN A 16 -11.99 -12.92 -12.14
C GLN A 16 -11.15 -12.91 -10.87
N GLY A 17 -10.78 -11.73 -10.37
CA GLY A 17 -10.08 -11.57 -9.10
C GLY A 17 -10.86 -12.13 -7.91
N LYS A 18 -12.16 -11.80 -7.82
CA LYS A 18 -13.07 -12.34 -6.80
C LYS A 18 -13.21 -13.86 -6.92
N TRP A 19 -13.29 -14.38 -8.15
CA TRP A 19 -13.33 -15.83 -8.38
C TRP A 19 -12.06 -16.52 -7.88
N VAL A 20 -10.87 -15.98 -8.16
CA VAL A 20 -9.59 -16.52 -7.65
C VAL A 20 -9.54 -16.46 -6.13
N HIS A 21 -9.97 -15.35 -5.51
CA HIS A 21 -10.01 -15.24 -4.05
C HIS A 21 -10.96 -16.29 -3.44
N ALA A 22 -12.15 -16.47 -4.01
CA ALA A 22 -13.09 -17.50 -3.57
C ALA A 22 -12.53 -18.92 -3.75
N TYR A 23 -11.81 -19.17 -4.85
CA TYR A 23 -11.15 -20.46 -5.09
C TYR A 23 -10.09 -20.74 -4.02
N ILE A 24 -9.27 -19.76 -3.65
CA ILE A 24 -8.26 -19.87 -2.58
C ILE A 24 -8.93 -20.30 -1.27
N GLY A 25 -9.98 -19.60 -0.84
CA GLY A 25 -10.70 -19.91 0.40
C GLY A 25 -11.38 -21.28 0.37
N ARG A 26 -12.04 -21.65 -0.74
CA ARG A 26 -12.75 -22.94 -0.87
C ARG A 26 -11.83 -24.16 -0.85
N ASN A 27 -10.59 -24.00 -1.31
CA ASN A 27 -9.61 -25.09 -1.36
C ASN A 27 -8.66 -25.08 -0.16
N GLY A 28 -8.90 -24.22 0.85
CA GLY A 28 -8.05 -24.14 2.04
C GLY A 28 -6.61 -23.74 1.72
N ILE A 29 -6.40 -23.00 0.63
CA ILE A 29 -5.07 -22.51 0.27
C ILE A 29 -4.71 -21.40 1.26
N GLU A 30 -3.62 -21.59 1.98
CA GLU A 30 -3.14 -20.63 2.96
C GLU A 30 -2.71 -19.32 2.28
N LEU A 31 -3.13 -18.20 2.85
CA LEU A 31 -2.71 -16.87 2.44
C LEU A 31 -1.37 -16.54 3.09
N ASP A 32 -0.30 -16.99 2.45
CA ASP A 32 1.03 -16.52 2.77
C ASP A 32 1.19 -15.02 2.46
N GLU A 33 2.28 -14.44 2.95
CA GLU A 33 2.61 -13.03 2.78
C GLU A 33 2.52 -12.57 1.32
N LYS A 34 3.06 -13.37 0.39
CA LYS A 34 3.14 -13.00 -1.03
C LYS A 34 1.76 -13.06 -1.70
N LEU A 35 0.99 -14.09 -1.40
CA LEU A 35 -0.36 -14.27 -1.94
C LEU A 35 -1.32 -13.23 -1.35
N GLY A 36 -1.20 -12.93 -0.06
CA GLY A 36 -1.92 -11.84 0.60
C GLY A 36 -1.66 -10.48 -0.04
N SER A 37 -0.38 -10.10 -0.18
CA SER A 37 0.02 -8.86 -0.86
C SER A 37 -0.46 -8.80 -2.33
N ALA A 38 -0.47 -9.94 -3.04
CA ALA A 38 -0.98 -10.01 -4.41
C ALA A 38 -2.51 -9.80 -4.48
N LEU A 39 -3.28 -10.35 -3.53
CA LEU A 39 -4.72 -10.11 -3.45
C LEU A 39 -5.04 -8.66 -3.10
N ILE A 40 -4.34 -8.08 -2.12
CA ILE A 40 -4.47 -6.67 -1.76
C ILE A 40 -4.24 -5.78 -2.99
N ASN A 41 -3.11 -5.97 -3.67
CA ASN A 41 -2.79 -5.22 -4.89
C ASN A 41 -3.83 -5.40 -5.99
N MET A 42 -4.36 -6.61 -6.16
CA MET A 42 -5.40 -6.89 -7.15
C MET A 42 -6.68 -6.12 -6.85
N TYR A 43 -7.19 -6.20 -5.63
CA TYR A 43 -8.40 -5.47 -5.24
C TYR A 43 -8.21 -3.95 -5.32
N SER A 44 -7.08 -3.44 -4.81
CA SER A 44 -6.74 -2.01 -4.83
C SER A 44 -6.68 -1.46 -6.26
N LYS A 45 -6.00 -2.16 -7.19
CA LYS A 45 -5.90 -1.74 -8.60
C LYS A 45 -7.21 -1.88 -9.37
N CYS A 46 -8.11 -2.75 -8.92
CA CYS A 46 -9.46 -2.86 -9.48
C CYS A 46 -10.45 -1.85 -8.88
N GLY A 47 -10.00 -0.88 -8.07
CA GLY A 47 -10.86 0.12 -7.43
C GLY A 47 -11.76 -0.45 -6.32
N CYS A 48 -11.48 -1.65 -5.83
CA CYS A 48 -12.29 -2.33 -4.81
C CYS A 48 -11.55 -2.34 -3.47
N ILE A 49 -11.39 -1.15 -2.87
CA ILE A 49 -10.59 -0.98 -1.65
C ILE A 49 -11.09 -1.83 -0.48
N GLU A 50 -12.40 -2.01 -0.33
CA GLU A 50 -12.97 -2.86 0.73
C GLU A 50 -12.59 -4.34 0.55
N GLY A 51 -12.44 -4.81 -0.69
CA GLY A 51 -11.91 -6.14 -0.96
C GLY A 51 -10.44 -6.28 -0.58
N ALA A 52 -9.66 -5.19 -0.74
CA ALA A 52 -8.26 -5.14 -0.33
C ALA A 52 -8.12 -5.14 1.19
N VAL A 53 -8.96 -4.36 1.90
CA VAL A 53 -9.04 -4.35 3.37
C VAL A 53 -9.39 -5.74 3.89
N TYR A 54 -10.43 -6.36 3.33
CA TYR A 54 -10.80 -7.72 3.71
C TYR A 54 -9.64 -8.70 3.48
N ALA A 55 -8.98 -8.63 2.31
CA ALA A 55 -7.81 -9.46 2.01
C ALA A 55 -6.66 -9.23 2.98
N PHE A 56 -6.41 -7.98 3.40
CA PHE A 56 -5.42 -7.62 4.40
C PHE A 56 -5.77 -8.23 5.76
N ASP A 57 -7.02 -8.08 6.23
CA ASP A 57 -7.45 -8.57 7.54
C ASP A 57 -7.35 -10.09 7.66
N VAL A 58 -7.70 -10.82 6.60
CA VAL A 58 -7.66 -12.30 6.60
C VAL A 58 -6.27 -12.91 6.44
N VAL A 59 -5.21 -12.12 6.16
CA VAL A 59 -3.84 -12.65 6.22
C VAL A 59 -3.54 -13.02 7.69
N THR A 60 -3.59 -14.32 7.95
CA THR A 60 -3.50 -14.94 9.29
C THR A 60 -2.07 -15.12 9.79
N ILE A 61 -1.11 -15.20 8.87
CA ILE A 61 0.32 -15.17 9.19
C ILE A 61 0.73 -13.74 9.56
N ARG A 62 1.76 -13.60 10.40
CA ARG A 62 2.38 -12.30 10.74
C ARG A 62 2.62 -11.48 9.47
N LYS A 63 1.83 -10.43 9.28
CA LYS A 63 1.93 -9.50 8.16
C LYS A 63 3.33 -8.89 8.13
N SER A 64 3.99 -8.91 6.98
CA SER A 64 5.31 -8.31 6.77
C SER A 64 5.20 -6.85 6.30
N CYS A 65 6.33 -6.14 6.25
CA CYS A 65 6.37 -4.81 5.65
C CYS A 65 5.75 -4.77 4.23
N ASP A 66 5.90 -5.83 3.42
CA ASP A 66 5.32 -5.88 2.08
C ASP A 66 3.79 -5.91 2.09
N THR A 67 3.18 -6.65 3.02
CA THR A 67 1.72 -6.69 3.17
C THR A 67 1.17 -5.36 3.65
N TRP A 68 1.86 -4.69 4.57
CA TRP A 68 1.50 -3.35 5.03
C TRP A 68 1.66 -2.30 3.93
N ASN A 69 2.78 -2.33 3.21
CA ASN A 69 3.05 -1.43 2.10
C ASN A 69 2.02 -1.59 0.98
N ALA A 70 1.63 -2.83 0.64
CA ALA A 70 0.57 -3.09 -0.34
C ALA A 70 -0.76 -2.42 0.03
N MET A 71 -1.13 -2.45 1.32
CA MET A 71 -2.37 -1.84 1.79
C MET A 71 -2.28 -0.31 1.90
N ILE A 72 -1.16 0.23 2.38
CA ILE A 72 -0.91 1.69 2.42
C ILE A 72 -0.96 2.26 1.00
N CYS A 73 -0.20 1.68 0.06
CA CYS A 73 -0.25 2.07 -1.34
C CYS A 73 -1.64 1.85 -1.96
N GLY A 74 -2.37 0.83 -1.51
CA GLY A 74 -3.76 0.57 -1.91
C GLY A 74 -4.71 1.72 -1.55
N PHE A 75 -4.63 2.22 -0.31
CA PHE A 75 -5.37 3.41 0.12
C PHE A 75 -4.99 4.64 -0.69
N THR A 76 -3.69 4.90 -0.85
CA THR A 76 -3.18 6.02 -1.66
C THR A 76 -3.73 6.00 -3.09
N ALA A 77 -3.65 4.84 -3.77
CA ALA A 77 -4.10 4.70 -5.15
C ALA A 77 -5.63 4.84 -5.32
N ASN A 78 -6.40 4.70 -4.23
CA ASN A 78 -7.85 4.89 -4.20
C ASN A 78 -8.25 6.26 -3.64
N GLY A 79 -7.29 7.20 -3.48
CA GLY A 79 -7.55 8.56 -3.03
C GLY A 79 -7.78 8.72 -1.52
N ASP A 80 -7.48 7.69 -0.73
CA ASP A 80 -7.70 7.67 0.72
C ASP A 80 -6.40 7.90 1.50
N SER A 81 -5.81 9.07 1.31
CA SER A 81 -4.51 9.42 1.91
C SER A 81 -4.54 9.40 3.44
N LEU A 82 -5.69 9.71 4.06
CA LEU A 82 -5.82 9.72 5.52
C LEU A 82 -5.72 8.30 6.09
N ARG A 83 -6.47 7.32 5.53
CA ARG A 83 -6.35 5.92 5.97
C ARG A 83 -4.97 5.34 5.68
N ALA A 84 -4.30 5.77 4.61
CA ALA A 84 -2.92 5.37 4.34
C ALA A 84 -1.97 5.78 5.47
N LEU A 85 -2.09 7.03 5.96
CA LEU A 85 -1.27 7.56 7.06
C LEU A 85 -1.67 6.98 8.42
N GLU A 86 -2.97 6.76 8.67
CA GLU A 86 -3.43 6.05 9.86
C GLU A 86 -2.83 4.64 9.91
N LEU A 87 -2.88 3.90 8.80
CA LEU A 87 -2.32 2.56 8.72
C LEU A 87 -0.79 2.57 8.91
N PHE A 88 -0.09 3.57 8.38
CA PHE A 88 1.33 3.77 8.68
C PHE A 88 1.58 3.98 10.18
N SER A 89 0.77 4.79 10.87
CA SER A 89 0.90 4.98 12.33
C SER A 89 0.70 3.68 13.10
N VAL A 90 -0.21 2.80 12.64
CA VAL A 90 -0.38 1.47 13.23
C VAL A 90 0.83 0.58 12.93
N MET A 91 1.39 0.64 11.72
CA MET A 91 2.62 -0.09 11.36
C MET A 91 3.78 0.28 12.29
N GLU A 92 3.99 1.58 12.56
CA GLU A 92 5.06 2.07 13.44
C GLU A 92 4.95 1.54 14.87
N LYS A 93 3.72 1.28 15.34
CA LYS A 93 3.44 0.75 16.68
C LYS A 93 3.48 -0.78 16.75
N THR A 94 3.58 -1.45 15.61
CA THR A 94 3.49 -2.91 15.52
C THR A 94 4.88 -3.54 15.69
N SER A 95 5.02 -4.44 16.68
CA SER A 95 6.31 -5.02 17.04
C SER A 95 6.96 -5.85 15.93
N GLY A 96 8.23 -5.53 15.67
CA GLY A 96 9.09 -6.17 14.67
C GLY A 96 8.72 -5.89 13.22
N LEU A 97 8.01 -4.79 12.98
CA LEU A 97 7.97 -4.13 11.68
C LEU A 97 8.85 -2.89 11.73
N VAL A 98 9.59 -2.67 10.66
CA VAL A 98 10.43 -1.48 10.47
C VAL A 98 10.07 -0.90 9.11
N PRO A 99 9.54 0.34 9.05
CA PRO A 99 9.36 1.06 7.79
C PRO A 99 10.62 1.04 6.95
N ASN A 100 10.48 0.80 5.65
CA ASN A 100 11.59 0.76 4.69
C ASN A 100 11.40 1.81 3.58
N HIS A 101 12.31 1.83 2.61
CA HIS A 101 12.24 2.75 1.45
C HIS A 101 10.86 2.70 0.75
N ILE A 102 10.28 1.51 0.59
CA ILE A 102 8.98 1.33 -0.05
C ILE A 102 7.87 1.93 0.81
N THR A 103 7.92 1.72 2.13
CA THR A 103 6.97 2.33 3.07
C THR A 103 6.97 3.85 2.95
N PHE A 104 8.15 4.47 2.97
CA PHE A 104 8.27 5.93 2.84
C PHE A 104 7.81 6.45 1.50
N SER A 105 8.10 5.74 0.41
CA SER A 105 7.56 6.06 -0.91
C SER A 105 6.02 6.04 -0.92
N CYS A 106 5.37 5.03 -0.32
CA CYS A 106 3.90 4.96 -0.26
C CYS A 106 3.29 6.13 0.54
N VAL A 107 3.84 6.48 1.70
CA VAL A 107 3.26 7.53 2.57
C VAL A 107 3.55 8.95 2.07
N LEU A 108 4.71 9.19 1.45
CA LEU A 108 5.00 10.47 0.80
C LEU A 108 4.09 10.68 -0.40
N ASN A 109 3.87 9.62 -1.18
CA ASN A 109 2.92 9.66 -2.28
C ASN A 109 1.48 9.93 -1.78
N ALA A 110 1.09 9.35 -0.64
CA ALA A 110 -0.19 9.64 0.02
C ALA A 110 -0.31 11.12 0.38
N CYS A 111 0.75 11.70 0.95
CA CYS A 111 0.78 13.12 1.30
C CYS A 111 0.64 14.01 0.06
N SER A 112 1.35 13.66 -1.02
CA SER A 112 1.27 14.38 -2.31
C SER A 112 -0.16 14.38 -2.86
N HIS A 113 -0.78 13.19 -2.96
CA HIS A 113 -2.15 13.06 -3.46
C HIS A 113 -3.20 13.73 -2.56
N GLY A 114 -2.93 13.77 -1.25
CA GLY A 114 -3.81 14.39 -0.26
C GLY A 114 -3.57 15.89 -0.05
N GLY A 115 -2.57 16.50 -0.69
CA GLY A 115 -2.17 17.88 -0.44
C GLY A 115 -1.68 18.12 1.00
N LEU A 116 -1.16 17.09 1.68
CA LEU A 116 -0.75 17.14 3.08
C LEU A 116 0.71 17.60 3.21
N VAL A 117 0.97 18.85 2.84
CA VAL A 117 2.33 19.42 2.70
C VAL A 117 3.15 19.29 3.99
N ASP A 118 2.60 19.70 5.12
CA ASP A 118 3.29 19.67 6.41
C ASP A 118 3.66 18.24 6.83
N GLU A 119 2.73 17.30 6.62
CA GLU A 119 2.94 15.89 6.98
C GLU A 119 3.94 15.21 6.05
N GLY A 120 3.90 15.51 4.75
CA GLY A 120 4.87 15.01 3.77
C GLY A 120 6.29 15.46 4.10
N MET A 121 6.50 16.74 4.44
CA MET A 121 7.81 17.26 4.88
C MET A 121 8.28 16.55 6.16
N ARG A 122 7.39 16.41 7.15
CA ARG A 122 7.70 15.73 8.42
C ARG A 122 8.12 14.28 8.20
N LEU A 123 7.42 13.55 7.32
CA LEU A 123 7.75 12.16 7.01
C LEU A 123 9.05 12.03 6.22
N PHE A 124 9.32 12.96 5.30
CA PHE A 124 10.56 13.00 4.54
C PHE A 124 11.78 13.20 5.45
N GLU A 125 11.68 14.10 6.44
CA GLU A 125 12.73 14.29 7.44
C GLU A 125 12.85 13.07 8.38
N LYS A 126 11.71 12.50 8.81
CA LYS A 126 11.68 11.32 9.69
C LYS A 126 12.37 10.11 9.07
N MET A 127 12.22 9.92 7.76
CA MET A 127 12.86 8.85 6.99
C MET A 127 14.37 8.77 7.25
N SER A 128 15.08 9.89 7.18
CA SER A 128 16.52 9.93 7.38
C SER A 128 16.91 10.04 8.85
N SER A 129 16.25 10.93 9.60
CA SER A 129 16.63 11.22 10.99
C SER A 129 16.33 10.09 11.98
N VAL A 130 15.22 9.37 11.79
CA VAL A 130 14.78 8.32 12.71
C VAL A 130 15.10 6.93 12.17
N TYR A 131 14.90 6.71 10.87
CA TYR A 131 15.07 5.38 10.27
C TYR A 131 16.40 5.19 9.54
N GLY A 132 17.21 6.24 9.39
CA GLY A 132 18.51 6.15 8.71
C GLY A 132 18.38 5.83 7.22
N ILE A 133 17.22 6.11 6.62
CA ILE A 133 16.93 5.79 5.24
C ILE A 133 17.27 7.01 4.39
N GLU A 134 18.21 6.84 3.45
CA GLU A 134 18.58 7.90 2.51
C GLU A 134 17.49 8.06 1.43
N PRO A 135 17.02 9.29 1.15
CA PRO A 135 16.04 9.54 0.10
C PRO A 135 16.63 9.26 -1.29
N ASP A 136 15.87 8.55 -2.12
CA ASP A 136 16.18 8.32 -3.54
C ASP A 136 15.29 9.15 -4.47
N ILE A 137 15.47 8.99 -5.78
CA ILE A 137 14.70 9.69 -6.82
C ILE A 137 13.18 9.57 -6.66
N THR A 138 12.68 8.45 -6.14
CA THR A 138 11.25 8.21 -5.91
C THR A 138 10.73 9.12 -4.79
N HIS A 139 11.51 9.23 -3.71
CA HIS A 139 11.17 10.06 -2.56
C HIS A 139 11.19 11.55 -2.95
N TYR A 140 12.23 11.98 -3.68
CA TYR A 140 12.29 13.35 -4.20
C TYR A 140 11.16 13.65 -5.20
N GLY A 141 10.79 12.68 -6.04
CA GLY A 141 9.63 12.81 -6.94
C GLY A 141 8.35 13.10 -6.18
N CYS A 142 8.07 12.33 -5.12
CA CYS A 142 6.90 12.56 -4.26
C CYS A 142 6.90 13.96 -3.64
N MET A 143 8.08 14.47 -3.23
CA MET A 143 8.22 15.81 -2.67
C MET A 143 7.98 16.90 -3.72
N VAL A 144 8.45 16.71 -4.96
CA VAL A 144 8.15 17.65 -6.05
C VAL A 144 6.65 17.72 -6.30
N ASP A 145 5.99 16.57 -6.40
CA ASP A 145 4.54 16.49 -6.62
C ASP A 145 3.75 17.12 -5.46
N LEU A 146 4.22 16.97 -4.22
CA LEU A 146 3.60 17.55 -3.03
C LEU A 146 3.51 19.09 -3.07
N PHE A 147 4.47 19.76 -3.70
CA PHE A 147 4.50 21.22 -3.80
C PHE A 147 3.80 21.75 -5.06
N GLN A 148 3.35 20.88 -5.96
CA GLN A 148 2.60 21.32 -7.12
C GLN A 148 1.19 21.77 -6.70
N PRO A 149 0.68 22.90 -7.23
CA PRO A 149 -0.71 23.30 -7.02
C PRO A 149 -1.62 22.16 -7.46
N SER A 150 -2.51 21.71 -6.57
CA SER A 150 -3.46 20.62 -6.80
C SER A 150 -4.38 20.94 -7.99
N GLY A 151 -3.96 20.62 -9.21
CA GLY A 151 -4.66 21.04 -10.44
C GLY A 151 -3.97 20.74 -11.77
N PHE A 152 -2.79 20.12 -11.79
CA PHE A 152 -2.14 19.65 -13.01
C PHE A 152 -1.82 18.15 -12.92
N VAL A 153 -2.86 17.31 -12.93
CA VAL A 153 -2.76 15.88 -13.26
C VAL A 153 -3.87 15.55 -14.26
#